data_AF-A0A534NZD8-F1
#
_entry.id   AF-A0A534NZD8-F1
#
_cell.length_a   1.000
_cell.length_b   1.000
_cell.length_c   1.000
_cell.angle_alpha   90.00
_cell.angle_beta   90.00
_cell.angle_gamma   90.00
#
_symmetry.space_group_name_H-M   'P 1'
#
loop_
_entity.id
_entity.type
_entity.pdbx_description
1 polymer ?
#
loop_
_entity_poly.entity_id
_entity_poly.type
_entity_poly.pdbx_seq_one_letter_code
_entity_poly.pdbx_strand_id
1 'polypeptide(L)'
;MKMWLLVLALTAPVAARADRAERIEKRGERMEKQGERREKRGEKLEQKAEAKKEKADELRAAGHDKAANALDRAANREERRGERMEKQGQRREKRGERLEKRGQALENRKANANAATPATPADPGVTSATPATPAH
;
A
#
# COMPACT_ATOMS: atom_id res chain seq x y z
N MET A 1 -14.03 31.51 -37.45
CA MET A 1 -15.09 30.87 -36.63
C MET A 1 -14.44 29.76 -35.81
N LYS A 2 -14.60 29.83 -34.49
CA LYS A 2 -14.16 28.83 -33.50
C LYS A 2 -15.26 27.79 -33.38
N MET A 3 -14.98 26.48 -33.51
CA MET A 3 -15.65 25.44 -32.71
C MET A 3 -15.10 24.03 -33.03
N TRP A 4 -14.57 23.37 -31.99
CA TRP A 4 -14.63 21.92 -31.73
C TRP A 4 -13.72 20.94 -32.50
N LEU A 5 -12.47 20.87 -32.06
CA LEU A 5 -11.76 19.59 -31.90
C LEU A 5 -11.78 19.22 -30.42
N LEU A 6 -12.76 18.42 -30.01
CA LEU A 6 -12.81 17.85 -28.67
C LEU A 6 -13.34 16.43 -28.75
N VAL A 7 -12.67 15.58 -27.96
CA VAL A 7 -13.01 14.20 -27.60
C VAL A 7 -12.53 13.12 -28.59
N LEU A 8 -11.27 12.71 -28.43
CA LEU A 8 -10.95 11.28 -28.46
C LEU A 8 -9.73 10.94 -27.58
N ALA A 9 -9.82 11.25 -26.29
CA ALA A 9 -8.82 10.84 -25.31
C ALA A 9 -9.50 10.14 -24.14
N LEU A 10 -10.18 8.99 -24.35
CA LEU A 10 -10.70 8.22 -23.23
C LEU A 10 -11.00 6.73 -23.51
N THR A 11 -10.06 5.97 -24.06
CA THR A 11 -10.18 4.49 -24.08
C THR A 11 -8.86 3.82 -23.69
N ALA A 12 -8.39 4.10 -22.47
CA ALA A 12 -7.38 3.21 -21.87
C ALA A 12 -8.03 1.83 -21.59
N PRO A 13 -7.44 0.72 -22.08
CA PRO A 13 -8.06 -0.61 -22.03
C PRO A 13 -8.25 -1.10 -20.59
N VAL A 14 -9.42 -1.67 -20.32
CA VAL A 14 -9.86 -2.19 -19.01
C VAL A 14 -8.92 -3.28 -18.48
N ALA A 15 -8.23 -4.01 -19.36
CA ALA A 15 -7.21 -5.00 -19.02
C ALA A 15 -6.01 -4.40 -18.26
N ALA A 16 -5.53 -3.21 -18.66
CA ALA A 16 -4.42 -2.53 -17.98
C ALA A 16 -4.76 -2.08 -16.54
N ARG A 17 -6.06 -2.05 -16.18
CA ARG A 17 -6.54 -1.74 -14.83
C ARG A 17 -6.64 -2.97 -13.92
N ALA A 18 -6.88 -4.17 -14.47
CA ALA A 18 -6.94 -5.42 -13.70
C ALA A 18 -5.56 -5.81 -13.15
N ASP A 19 -4.55 -5.80 -14.02
CA ASP A 19 -3.15 -6.00 -13.60
C ASP A 19 -2.69 -4.93 -12.59
N ARG A 20 -3.35 -3.78 -12.55
CA ARG A 20 -2.99 -2.69 -11.65
C ARG A 20 -3.53 -2.91 -10.23
N ALA A 21 -4.72 -3.49 -10.06
CA ALA A 21 -5.27 -3.82 -8.75
C ALA A 21 -4.43 -4.91 -8.07
N GLU A 22 -4.20 -6.03 -8.78
CA GLU A 22 -3.40 -7.15 -8.28
C GLU A 22 -1.94 -6.72 -7.98
N ARG A 23 -1.34 -5.86 -8.82
CA ARG A 23 -0.01 -5.29 -8.54
C ARG A 23 0.02 -4.39 -7.31
N ILE A 24 -1.07 -3.68 -7.01
CA ILE A 24 -1.19 -2.82 -5.83
C ILE A 24 -1.33 -3.68 -4.57
N GLU A 25 -2.12 -4.74 -4.60
CA GLU A 25 -2.30 -5.69 -3.49
C GLU A 25 -1.01 -6.43 -3.18
N LYS A 26 -0.37 -7.05 -4.18
CA LYS A 26 0.95 -7.69 -4.00
C LYS A 26 2.02 -6.74 -3.46
N ARG A 27 1.89 -5.43 -3.75
CA ARG A 27 2.78 -4.41 -3.20
C ARG A 27 2.42 -4.04 -1.75
N GLY A 28 1.13 -4.06 -1.41
CA GLY A 28 0.61 -3.95 -0.05
C GLY A 28 1.20 -5.03 0.85
N GLU A 29 0.94 -6.29 0.54
CA GLU A 29 1.43 -7.45 1.30
C GLU A 29 2.95 -7.45 1.49
N ARG A 30 3.70 -7.10 0.42
CA ARG A 30 5.16 -7.01 0.50
C ARG A 30 5.61 -5.92 1.46
N MET A 31 4.88 -4.80 1.54
CA MET A 31 5.18 -3.74 2.49
C MET A 31 4.82 -4.13 3.92
N GLU A 32 3.73 -4.85 4.14
CA GLU A 32 3.35 -5.38 5.45
C GLU A 32 4.38 -6.37 5.96
N LYS A 33 4.73 -7.40 5.17
CA LYS A 33 5.79 -8.36 5.52
C LYS A 33 7.14 -7.68 5.80
N GLN A 34 7.43 -6.58 5.11
CA GLN A 34 8.65 -5.80 5.39
C GLN A 34 8.53 -4.91 6.63
N GLY A 35 7.31 -4.51 7.00
CA GLY A 35 6.99 -3.86 8.26
C GLY A 35 7.24 -4.80 9.43
N GLU A 36 6.59 -5.96 9.44
CA GLU A 36 6.71 -6.98 10.49
C GLU A 36 8.16 -7.40 10.72
N ARG A 37 8.92 -7.64 9.64
CA ARG A 37 10.35 -7.98 9.73
C ARG A 37 11.17 -6.89 10.40
N ARG A 38 10.74 -5.64 10.28
CA ARG A 38 11.41 -4.48 10.88
C ARG A 38 11.04 -4.33 12.34
N GLU A 39 9.79 -4.60 12.70
CA GLU A 39 9.33 -4.66 14.09
C GLU A 39 10.06 -5.76 14.85
N LYS A 40 10.09 -6.99 14.33
CA LYS A 40 10.87 -8.10 14.91
C LYS A 40 12.37 -7.80 15.06
N ARG A 41 12.92 -6.92 14.23
CA ARG A 41 14.32 -6.45 14.39
C ARG A 41 14.44 -5.39 15.47
N GLY A 42 13.40 -4.58 15.66
CA GLY A 42 13.26 -3.64 16.75
C GLY A 42 13.26 -4.34 18.10
N GLU A 43 12.33 -5.28 18.30
CA GLU A 43 12.21 -6.11 19.51
C GLU A 43 13.54 -6.80 19.87
N LYS A 44 14.23 -7.38 18.88
CA LYS A 44 15.56 -8.01 19.10
C LYS A 44 16.64 -7.03 19.56
N LEU A 45 16.54 -5.75 19.20
CA LEU A 45 17.46 -4.75 19.73
C LEU A 45 17.11 -4.36 21.15
N GLU A 46 15.83 -4.32 21.50
CA GLU A 46 15.38 -4.05 22.86
C GLU A 46 15.83 -5.16 23.82
N GLN A 47 15.64 -6.42 23.45
CA GLN A 47 16.16 -7.57 24.22
C GLN A 47 17.68 -7.51 24.40
N LYS A 48 18.42 -7.10 23.35
CA LYS A 48 19.88 -6.93 23.45
C LYS A 48 20.27 -5.76 24.35
N ALA A 49 19.50 -4.68 24.33
CA ALA A 49 19.72 -3.54 25.21
C ALA A 49 19.50 -3.95 26.67
N GLU A 50 18.43 -4.70 26.95
CA GLU A 50 18.12 -5.22 28.28
C GLU A 50 19.24 -6.13 28.81
N ALA A 51 19.67 -7.13 28.02
CA ALA A 51 20.79 -8.00 28.38
C ALA A 51 22.11 -7.23 28.61
N LYS A 52 22.29 -6.06 27.98
CA LYS A 52 23.45 -5.20 28.23
C LYS A 52 23.32 -4.39 29.50
N LYS A 53 22.11 -3.96 29.87
CA LYS A 53 21.84 -3.30 31.16
C LYS A 53 22.11 -4.27 32.31
N GLU A 54 21.66 -5.52 32.21
CA GLU A 54 21.96 -6.57 33.20
C GLU A 54 23.47 -6.77 33.38
N LYS A 55 24.23 -6.88 32.28
CA LYS A 55 25.69 -6.97 32.32
C LYS A 55 26.36 -5.72 32.87
N ALA A 56 25.78 -4.53 32.63
CA ALA A 56 26.28 -3.30 33.21
C ALA A 56 26.13 -3.32 34.73
N ASP A 57 24.99 -3.80 35.23
CA ASP A 57 24.73 -3.92 36.66
C ASP A 57 25.66 -4.95 37.32
N GLU A 58 25.93 -6.09 36.66
CA GLU A 58 26.94 -7.06 37.12
C GLU A 58 28.34 -6.45 37.19
N LEU A 59 28.76 -5.70 36.17
CA LEU A 59 30.05 -4.99 36.18
C LEU A 59 30.10 -3.92 37.27
N ARG A 60 28.98 -3.23 37.54
CA ARG A 60 28.89 -2.24 38.62
C ARG A 60 29.05 -2.92 39.98
N ALA A 61 28.42 -4.07 40.19
CA ALA A 61 28.58 -4.89 41.39
C ALA A 61 30.04 -5.38 41.57
N ALA A 62 30.74 -5.66 40.47
CA ALA A 62 32.17 -6.02 40.47
C ALA A 62 33.13 -4.81 40.64
N GLY A 63 32.62 -3.58 40.75
CA GLY A 63 33.44 -2.36 40.90
C GLY A 63 33.99 -1.79 39.59
N HIS A 64 33.50 -2.22 38.44
CA HIS A 64 33.90 -1.75 37.11
C HIS A 64 32.98 -0.65 36.56
N ASP A 65 32.83 0.45 37.28
CA ASP A 65 31.86 1.52 36.97
C ASP A 65 32.02 2.13 35.57
N LYS A 66 33.26 2.33 35.09
CA LYS A 66 33.49 2.87 33.75
C LYS A 66 32.99 1.93 32.65
N ALA A 67 33.20 0.63 32.82
CA ALA A 67 32.76 -0.38 31.86
C ALA A 67 31.24 -0.55 31.90
N ALA A 68 30.65 -0.57 33.11
CA ALA A 68 29.20 -0.55 33.31
C ALA A 68 28.53 0.64 32.60
N ASN A 69 29.03 1.86 32.84
CA ASN A 69 28.51 3.07 32.21
C ASN A 69 28.66 3.06 30.68
N ALA A 70 29.71 2.42 30.15
CA ALA A 70 29.87 2.25 28.71
C ALA A 70 28.83 1.28 28.12
N LEU A 71 28.50 0.20 28.84
CA LEU A 71 27.45 -0.74 28.46
C LEU A 71 26.06 -0.09 28.53
N ASP A 72 25.74 0.67 29.58
CA ASP A 72 24.47 1.40 29.69
C ASP A 72 24.24 2.35 28.51
N ARG A 73 25.30 3.10 28.14
CA ARG A 73 25.24 3.97 26.95
C ARG A 73 25.04 3.18 25.67
N ALA A 74 25.63 1.98 25.56
CA ALA A 74 25.44 1.11 24.41
C ALA A 74 24.02 0.54 24.36
N ALA A 75 23.47 0.09 25.48
CA ALA A 75 22.10 -0.38 25.63
C ALA A 75 21.10 0.71 25.22
N ASN A 76 21.23 1.92 25.78
CA ASN A 76 20.35 3.04 25.46
C ASN A 76 20.38 3.41 23.96
N ARG A 77 21.52 3.23 23.28
CA ARG A 77 21.61 3.42 21.82
C ARG A 77 20.87 2.34 21.05
N GLU A 78 20.90 1.10 21.52
CA GLU A 78 20.20 -0.03 20.91
C GLU A 78 18.70 0.06 21.12
N GLU A 79 18.23 0.39 22.31
CA GLU A 79 16.83 0.64 22.64
C GLU A 79 16.24 1.74 21.74
N ARG A 80 16.87 2.91 21.66
CA ARG A 80 16.46 3.99 20.74
C ARG A 80 16.47 3.57 19.27
N ARG A 81 17.33 2.63 18.89
CA ARG A 81 17.37 2.09 17.51
C ARG A 81 16.25 1.07 17.29
N GLY A 82 15.93 0.27 18.31
CA GLY A 82 14.80 -0.65 18.38
C GLY A 82 13.49 0.08 18.13
N GLU A 83 13.15 1.04 19.00
CA GLU A 83 11.93 1.85 18.89
C GLU A 83 11.78 2.52 17.51
N ARG A 84 12.89 3.03 16.95
CA ARG A 84 12.86 3.65 15.62
C ARG A 84 12.55 2.65 14.52
N MET A 85 13.04 1.42 14.64
CA MET A 85 12.73 0.35 13.69
C MET A 85 11.29 -0.11 13.82
N GLU A 86 10.74 -0.23 15.03
CA GLU A 86 9.34 -0.54 15.25
C GLU A 86 8.41 0.53 14.70
N LYS A 87 8.64 1.80 15.04
CA LYS A 87 7.87 2.93 14.49
C LYS A 87 7.92 2.96 12.96
N GLN A 88 9.06 2.59 12.36
CA GLN A 88 9.17 2.48 10.91
C GLN A 88 8.47 1.25 10.33
N GLY A 89 8.44 0.13 11.06
CA GLY A 89 7.66 -1.06 10.74
C GLY A 89 6.17 -0.73 10.68
N GLN A 90 5.63 -0.18 11.77
CA GLN A 90 4.21 0.18 11.90
C GLN A 90 3.76 1.16 10.80
N ARG A 91 4.58 2.16 10.49
CA ARG A 91 4.30 3.10 9.40
C ARG A 91 4.21 2.41 8.04
N ARG A 92 5.00 1.35 7.86
CA ARG A 92 5.06 0.59 6.61
C ARG A 92 3.88 -0.36 6.48
N GLU A 93 3.48 -1.01 7.56
CA GLU A 93 2.28 -1.85 7.64
C GLU A 93 1.04 -1.00 7.34
N LYS A 94 0.86 0.13 8.04
CA LYS A 94 -0.23 1.08 7.76
C LYS A 94 -0.26 1.56 6.30
N ARG A 95 0.91 1.62 5.64
CA ARG A 95 0.98 1.97 4.22
C ARG A 95 0.61 0.80 3.31
N GLY A 96 0.98 -0.43 3.70
CA GLY A 96 0.55 -1.66 3.06
C GLY A 96 -0.97 -1.79 3.08
N GLU A 97 -1.57 -1.69 4.26
CA GLU A 97 -3.02 -1.80 4.48
C GLU A 97 -3.80 -0.77 3.64
N ARG A 98 -3.30 0.47 3.55
CA ARG A 98 -3.89 1.51 2.68
C ARG A 98 -3.84 1.17 1.20
N LEU A 99 -2.78 0.50 0.75
CA LEU A 99 -2.68 0.04 -0.64
C LEU A 99 -3.65 -1.11 -0.89
N GLU A 100 -3.78 -2.06 0.02
CA GLU A 100 -4.73 -3.16 -0.09
C GLU A 100 -6.17 -2.67 -0.17
N LYS A 101 -6.57 -1.77 0.74
CA LYS A 101 -7.89 -1.11 0.68
C LYS A 101 -8.12 -0.39 -0.64
N ARG A 102 -7.07 0.20 -1.22
CA ARG A 102 -7.16 0.87 -2.53
C ARG A 102 -7.28 -0.13 -3.68
N GLY A 103 -6.61 -1.29 -3.60
CA GLY A 103 -6.76 -2.41 -4.53
C GLY A 103 -8.20 -2.90 -4.56
N GLN A 104 -8.73 -3.24 -3.38
CA GLN A 104 -10.11 -3.68 -3.19
C GLN A 104 -11.14 -2.65 -3.69
N ALA A 105 -10.95 -1.36 -3.39
CA ALA A 105 -11.86 -0.32 -3.88
C ALA A 105 -11.88 -0.19 -5.42
N LEU A 106 -10.73 -0.42 -6.08
CA LEU A 106 -10.66 -0.45 -7.54
C LEU A 106 -11.34 -1.69 -8.12
N GLU A 107 -11.21 -2.84 -7.46
CA GLU A 107 -11.90 -4.07 -7.82
C GLU A 107 -13.41 -3.93 -7.68
N ASN A 108 -13.90 -3.42 -6.54
CA ASN A 108 -15.32 -3.17 -6.31
C ASN A 108 -15.91 -2.18 -7.32
N ARG A 109 -15.16 -1.12 -7.68
CA ARG A 109 -15.59 -0.18 -8.72
C ARG A 109 -15.71 -0.86 -10.09
N LYS A 110 -14.83 -1.81 -10.40
CA LYS A 110 -14.92 -2.63 -11.62
C LYS A 110 -16.14 -3.55 -11.57
N ALA A 111 -16.36 -4.26 -10.47
CA ALA A 111 -17.51 -5.14 -10.31
C ALA A 111 -18.83 -4.37 -10.50
N ASN A 112 -18.95 -3.20 -9.88
CA ASN A 112 -20.13 -2.34 -10.01
C ASN A 112 -20.28 -1.72 -11.40
N ALA A 113 -19.18 -1.35 -12.07
CA ALA A 113 -19.23 -0.84 -13.45
C ALA A 113 -19.66 -1.92 -14.45
N ASN A 114 -19.25 -3.17 -14.25
CA ASN A 114 -19.67 -4.30 -15.07
C ASN A 114 -21.14 -4.69 -14.82
N ALA A 115 -21.65 -4.52 -13.60
CA ALA A 115 -23.05 -4.75 -13.27
C ALA A 115 -24.01 -3.66 -13.82
N ALA A 116 -23.51 -2.44 -14.03
CA ALA A 116 -24.29 -1.31 -14.53
C ALA A 116 -24.47 -1.27 -16.06
N THR A 117 -23.83 -2.18 -16.81
CA THR A 117 -24.10 -2.40 -18.25
C THR A 117 -24.97 -3.64 -18.43
N PRO A 118 -26.32 -3.55 -18.35
CA PRO A 118 -27.16 -4.58 -18.94
C PRO A 118 -26.95 -4.51 -20.45
N ALA A 119 -26.54 -5.62 -21.06
CA ALA A 119 -26.50 -5.79 -22.49
C ALA A 119 -27.89 -5.46 -23.07
N THR A 120 -28.03 -4.31 -23.71
CA THR A 120 -29.11 -4.11 -24.67
C THR A 120 -28.74 -4.94 -25.90
N PRO A 121 -29.47 -6.03 -26.22
CA PRO A 121 -29.26 -6.68 -27.51
C PRO A 121 -29.64 -5.66 -28.58
N ALA A 122 -28.68 -5.30 -29.43
CA ALA A 122 -28.97 -4.51 -30.62
C ALA A 122 -29.79 -5.40 -31.56
N ASP A 123 -31.10 -5.18 -31.62
CA ASP A 123 -31.97 -5.76 -32.64
C ASP A 123 -31.56 -5.21 -34.03
N PRO A 124 -31.13 -6.04 -34.99
CA PRO A 124 -30.85 -5.60 -36.34
C PRO A 124 -32.15 -5.60 -37.14
N GLY A 125 -32.99 -4.58 -36.99
CA GLY A 125 -34.19 -4.52 -37.82
C GLY A 125 -35.16 -3.39 -37.55
N VAL A 126 -34.86 -2.18 -38.02
CA VAL A 126 -35.93 -1.26 -38.47
C VAL A 126 -35.43 -0.47 -39.69
N THR A 127 -35.97 -0.82 -40.84
CA THR A 127 -35.93 -0.05 -42.09
C THR A 127 -36.69 1.27 -41.90
N SER A 128 -36.01 2.42 -41.93
CA SER A 128 -36.70 3.71 -42.01
C SER A 128 -36.92 4.09 -43.47
N ALA A 129 -38.20 4.08 -43.83
CA ALA A 129 -38.76 4.42 -45.12
C ALA A 129 -38.47 5.86 -45.55
N THR A 130 -38.32 6.02 -46.86
CA THR A 130 -38.28 7.26 -47.64
C THR A 130 -39.50 8.14 -47.37
N PRO A 131 -39.35 9.45 -47.07
CA PRO A 131 -40.41 10.42 -47.30
C PRO A 131 -40.24 11.09 -48.67
N ALA A 132 -41.22 10.87 -49.55
CA ALA A 132 -41.40 11.58 -50.81
C ALA A 132 -41.51 13.10 -50.58
N THR A 133 -40.86 13.89 -51.43
CA THR A 133 -40.97 15.36 -51.47
C THR A 133 -41.89 15.77 -52.62
N PRO A 134 -42.92 16.61 -52.42
CA PRO A 134 -43.79 17.08 -53.49
C PRO A 134 -43.12 18.18 -54.33
N ALA A 135 -43.42 18.16 -55.62
CA ALA A 135 -42.94 19.08 -56.64
C ALA A 135 -43.44 20.53 -56.46
N HIS A 136 -42.58 21.48 -56.83
CA HIS A 136 -42.94 22.76 -57.43
C HIS A 136 -42.01 23.03 -58.61
#